data_AF-A0A7Y8WN36-F1
#
_entry.id   AF-A0A7Y8WN36-F1
#
_cell.length_a   1.000
_cell.length_b   1.000
_cell.length_c   1.000
_cell.angle_alpha   90.00
_cell.angle_beta   90.00
_cell.angle_gamma   90.00
#
_symmetry.space_group_name_H-M   'P 1'
#
loop_
_entity.id
_entity.type
_entity.pdbx_description
1 polymer ?
#
loop_
_entity_poly.entity_id
_entity_poly.type
_entity_poly.pdbx_seq_one_letter_code
_entity_poly.pdbx_strand_id
1 'polypeptide(L)'
;MSIQKLENQEIVRNEPLIELAGKLKPELRETIVKPTAIVEIKGDKEVIHGWRAEYAAPASTLLENEFSKKDSFILDFGDHQVGYLSINIRPAGSPPDAPLKLKLTIGEMPVEMAEPFENSDGWLSSSWLQEELIFVDVLPAVIKLPRRYSFRYVKFEIIDTSPKYRVVFENIECRAVTSANSKNVQTISHQDDLLQKMDEISIKTLADCMQDVFEDGPKRDRRLWLGDLRLQALANYETFKNYDLVKRCLYLFAGVPDAKGRVAANVFVAPTLIADDTYLFDYSLFFVSTLHDYYLSTGDLETLKELWLIAYRQIELALERLDEHHIVNDSNDWWSFIDWQEGLNKQTPSQAVLIYTLKQAIRLGKELNAPETVRLEDCLPEIVEATKNYLWDETLQFFISGGDRQVSWASQIWMVLAGILTKEENQNLMIRLLKEKPEVGIATPYMYHHLVEALIVSGEKELAISEMKAYWGGMIQDGADTFWELYDPQNKEFSPYGSHIINSYCHAWSCTPTYLIRKYNL
;
A
#
# COMPACT_ATOMS: atom_id res chain seq x y z
N MET A 1 7.05 15.70 -11.17
CA MET A 1 7.36 14.29 -11.51
C MET A 1 7.13 14.09 -13.00
N SER A 2 8.09 13.52 -13.74
CA SER A 2 7.89 13.16 -15.15
C SER A 2 7.16 11.81 -15.18
N ILE A 3 5.89 11.79 -15.58
CA ILE A 3 5.12 10.56 -15.73
C ILE A 3 5.72 9.78 -16.90
N GLN A 4 6.09 8.51 -16.68
CA GLN A 4 6.55 7.65 -17.75
C GLN A 4 5.39 7.44 -18.74
N LYS A 5 5.68 7.61 -20.03
CA LYS A 5 4.77 7.26 -21.11
C LYS A 5 5.62 6.69 -22.23
N LEU A 6 5.55 5.37 -22.41
CA LEU A 6 6.37 4.68 -23.40
C LEU A 6 5.60 4.57 -24.72
N GLU A 7 6.15 5.14 -25.79
CA GLU A 7 5.59 4.98 -27.14
C GLU A 7 6.05 3.65 -27.75
N ASN A 8 5.10 2.86 -28.27
CA ASN A 8 5.34 1.57 -28.96
C ASN A 8 5.93 0.45 -28.09
N GLN A 9 5.34 0.21 -26.92
CA GLN A 9 5.68 -0.94 -26.10
C GLN A 9 4.99 -2.23 -26.58
N GLU A 10 5.79 -3.29 -26.74
CA GLU A 10 5.32 -4.64 -27.02
C GLU A 10 5.37 -5.49 -25.75
N ILE A 11 4.24 -6.09 -25.39
CA ILE A 11 4.09 -7.02 -24.27
C ILE A 11 4.10 -8.46 -24.80
N VAL A 12 5.00 -9.28 -24.25
CA VAL A 12 5.12 -10.71 -24.60
C VAL A 12 4.26 -11.51 -23.64
N ARG A 13 3.04 -11.83 -24.06
CA ARG A 13 2.08 -12.56 -23.24
C ARG A 13 2.46 -14.04 -23.10
N ASN A 14 2.53 -14.54 -21.88
CA ASN A 14 2.72 -15.94 -21.55
C ASN A 14 1.39 -16.56 -21.07
N GLU A 15 0.55 -16.96 -22.03
CA GLU A 15 -0.80 -17.47 -21.76
C GLU A 15 -0.85 -18.64 -20.76
N PRO A 16 0.07 -19.64 -20.78
CA PRO A 16 0.11 -20.67 -19.73
C PRO A 16 0.20 -20.11 -18.30
N LEU A 17 1.05 -19.10 -18.06
CA LEU A 17 1.16 -18.48 -16.73
C LEU A 17 -0.09 -17.66 -16.38
N ILE A 18 -0.68 -16.98 -17.37
CA ILE A 18 -1.94 -16.23 -17.18
C ILE A 18 -3.08 -17.18 -16.81
N GLU A 19 -3.16 -18.35 -17.45
CA GLU A 19 -4.14 -19.39 -17.11
C GLU A 19 -3.92 -19.96 -15.70
N LEU A 20 -2.67 -20.19 -15.29
CA LEU A 20 -2.33 -20.60 -13.92
C LEU A 20 -2.77 -19.54 -12.90
N ALA A 21 -2.48 -18.26 -13.17
CA ALA A 21 -2.96 -17.16 -12.35
C ALA A 21 -4.50 -17.19 -12.26
N GLY A 22 -5.19 -17.38 -13.40
CA GLY A 22 -6.65 -17.48 -13.49
C GLY A 22 -7.26 -18.54 -12.59
N LYS A 23 -6.64 -19.73 -12.52
CA LYS A 23 -7.08 -20.85 -11.65
C LYS A 23 -6.94 -20.55 -10.15
N LEU A 24 -6.05 -19.62 -9.79
CA LEU A 24 -5.79 -19.20 -8.41
C LEU A 24 -6.61 -17.97 -8.00
N LYS A 25 -7.58 -17.52 -8.82
CA LYS A 25 -8.44 -16.39 -8.46
C LYS A 25 -9.22 -16.72 -7.17
N PRO A 26 -9.12 -15.90 -6.11
CA PRO A 26 -9.81 -16.21 -4.86
C PRO A 26 -11.32 -15.96 -4.99
N GLU A 27 -12.09 -16.64 -4.14
CA GLU A 27 -13.46 -16.24 -3.85
C GLU A 27 -13.46 -15.14 -2.78
N LEU A 28 -14.23 -14.08 -3.01
CA LEU A 28 -14.40 -13.02 -2.02
C LEU A 28 -15.42 -13.47 -0.97
N ARG A 29 -15.05 -13.32 0.30
CA ARG A 29 -15.93 -13.49 1.45
C ARG A 29 -16.74 -12.22 1.64
N GLU A 30 -17.99 -12.38 2.05
CA GLU A 30 -18.91 -11.26 2.23
C GLU A 30 -19.40 -11.18 3.68
N THR A 31 -19.43 -9.98 4.24
CA THR A 31 -20.02 -9.70 5.55
C THR A 31 -20.96 -8.50 5.44
N ILE A 32 -22.12 -8.57 6.09
CA ILE A 32 -23.03 -7.43 6.17
C ILE A 32 -22.66 -6.59 7.39
N VAL A 33 -22.34 -5.32 7.15
CA VAL A 33 -21.96 -4.34 8.17
C VAL A 33 -22.98 -3.20 8.16
N LYS A 34 -23.39 -2.74 9.33
CA LYS A 34 -24.36 -1.65 9.49
C LYS A 34 -23.70 -0.46 10.20
N PRO A 35 -24.14 0.78 9.93
CA PRO A 35 -23.64 1.94 10.66
C PRO A 35 -23.96 1.82 12.14
N THR A 36 -23.06 2.36 12.97
CA THR A 36 -23.18 2.30 14.44
C THR A 36 -23.73 3.62 14.99
N ALA A 37 -23.34 4.75 14.41
CA ALA A 37 -23.70 6.07 14.88
C ALA A 37 -24.07 7.04 13.75
N ILE A 38 -24.85 8.06 14.11
CA ILE A 38 -24.93 9.34 13.40
C ILE A 38 -23.91 10.27 14.05
N VAL A 39 -23.11 10.95 13.23
CA VAL A 39 -22.05 11.85 13.69
C VAL A 39 -22.17 13.25 13.09
N GLU A 40 -21.61 14.23 13.79
CA GLU A 40 -21.34 15.57 13.26
C GLU A 40 -19.84 15.72 13.04
N ILE A 41 -19.43 16.36 11.95
CA ILE A 41 -18.02 16.65 11.69
C ILE A 41 -17.73 18.09 12.10
N LYS A 42 -16.79 18.26 13.03
CA LYS A 42 -16.44 19.57 13.59
C LYS A 42 -14.96 19.87 13.38
N GLY A 43 -14.67 21.15 13.13
CA GLY A 43 -13.30 21.63 12.98
C GLY A 43 -12.57 21.57 14.32
N ASP A 44 -11.38 20.99 14.30
CA ASP A 44 -10.53 20.80 15.47
C ASP A 44 -9.06 20.72 15.05
N LYS A 45 -8.27 21.74 15.39
CA LYS A 45 -6.88 21.86 14.96
C LYS A 45 -5.92 20.87 15.62
N GLU A 46 -6.36 20.17 16.66
CA GLU A 46 -5.52 19.24 17.43
C GLU A 46 -5.60 17.80 16.90
N VAL A 47 -6.45 17.54 15.90
CA VAL A 47 -6.57 16.21 15.26
C VAL A 47 -6.07 16.25 13.82
N ILE A 48 -5.76 15.08 13.28
CA ILE A 48 -5.27 14.98 11.91
C ILE A 48 -6.27 15.58 10.90
N HIS A 49 -5.72 16.36 9.95
CA HIS A 49 -6.47 17.12 8.95
C HIS A 49 -7.47 18.15 9.50
N GLY A 50 -7.48 18.43 10.80
CA GLY A 50 -8.30 19.51 11.34
C GLY A 50 -9.78 19.19 11.53
N TRP A 51 -10.20 17.92 11.40
CA TRP A 51 -11.62 17.53 11.45
C TRP A 51 -11.85 16.31 12.34
N ARG A 52 -12.82 16.42 13.25
CA ARG A 52 -13.20 15.37 14.20
C ARG A 52 -14.64 14.94 13.98
N ALA A 53 -14.89 13.63 14.00
CA ALA A 53 -16.24 13.09 14.09
C ALA A 53 -16.69 13.06 15.57
N GLU A 54 -17.80 13.75 15.85
CA GLU A 54 -18.44 13.73 17.16
C GLU A 54 -19.73 12.92 17.11
N TYR A 55 -19.88 11.98 18.04
CA TYR A 55 -21.09 11.19 18.20
C TYR A 55 -22.30 12.09 18.47
N ALA A 56 -23.35 11.96 17.65
CA ALA A 56 -24.60 12.69 17.84
C ALA A 56 -25.71 11.77 18.37
N ALA A 57 -25.90 10.59 17.76
CA ALA A 57 -26.94 9.63 18.14
C ALA A 57 -26.62 8.21 17.65
N PRO A 58 -27.29 7.16 18.17
CA PRO A 58 -27.18 5.81 17.60
C PRO A 58 -27.77 5.79 16.18
N ALA A 59 -27.15 5.06 15.24
CA ALA A 59 -27.66 4.95 13.88
C ALA A 59 -29.08 4.34 13.81
N SER A 60 -29.49 3.56 14.82
CA SER A 60 -30.84 3.01 14.92
C SER A 60 -31.94 4.07 15.03
N THR A 61 -31.62 5.28 15.48
CA THR A 61 -32.58 6.40 15.59
C THR A 61 -32.92 7.02 14.23
N LEU A 62 -32.17 6.68 13.17
CA LEU A 62 -32.39 7.22 11.82
C LEU A 62 -33.81 6.94 11.30
N LEU A 63 -34.41 5.82 11.70
CA LEU A 63 -35.77 5.39 11.31
C LEU A 63 -36.87 6.34 11.80
N GLU A 64 -36.56 7.15 12.81
CA GLU A 64 -37.47 8.12 13.43
C GLU A 64 -37.41 9.49 12.75
N ASN A 65 -36.40 9.72 11.91
CA ASN A 65 -36.14 11.01 11.28
C ASN A 65 -36.73 11.07 9.86
N GLU A 66 -37.48 12.15 9.59
CA GLU A 66 -37.98 12.49 8.26
C GLU A 66 -37.14 13.61 7.64
N PHE A 67 -36.53 13.36 6.49
CA PHE A 67 -35.65 14.30 5.80
C PHE A 67 -36.33 14.95 4.60
N SER A 68 -36.03 16.22 4.38
CA SER A 68 -36.53 17.07 3.31
C SER A 68 -35.37 17.73 2.55
N LYS A 69 -35.70 18.50 1.52
CA LYS A 69 -34.75 19.31 0.77
C LYS A 69 -33.76 20.06 1.68
N LYS A 70 -32.47 19.92 1.39
CA LYS A 70 -31.29 20.48 2.08
C LYS A 70 -30.96 19.87 3.44
N ASP A 71 -31.72 18.91 3.93
CA ASP A 71 -31.30 18.15 5.10
C ASP A 71 -30.10 17.24 4.75
N SER A 72 -29.27 16.97 5.75
CA SER A 72 -28.12 16.07 5.62
C SER A 72 -27.81 15.37 6.93
N PHE A 73 -27.20 14.20 6.85
CA PHE A 73 -26.66 13.49 8.00
C PHE A 73 -25.44 12.67 7.60
N ILE A 74 -24.62 12.31 8.58
CA ILE A 74 -23.41 11.51 8.38
C ILE A 74 -23.51 10.26 9.25
N LEU A 75 -23.23 9.11 8.65
CA LEU A 75 -23.16 7.84 9.35
C LEU A 75 -21.70 7.45 9.56
N ASP A 76 -21.37 7.00 10.77
CA ASP A 76 -20.13 6.32 11.11
C ASP A 76 -20.39 4.81 11.18
N PHE A 77 -19.63 4.03 10.40
CA PHE A 77 -19.66 2.57 10.42
C PHE A 77 -18.88 1.95 11.58
N GLY A 78 -18.15 2.77 12.35
CA GLY A 78 -17.40 2.41 13.54
C GLY A 78 -16.00 1.84 13.27
N ASP A 79 -15.74 1.39 12.03
CA ASP A 79 -14.47 0.84 11.55
C ASP A 79 -14.42 0.98 10.01
N HIS A 80 -13.24 0.87 9.42
CA HIS A 80 -12.99 0.93 7.97
C HIS A 80 -13.64 -0.25 7.23
N GLN A 81 -14.27 0.02 6.08
CA GLN A 81 -15.02 -0.95 5.28
C GLN A 81 -14.65 -0.88 3.80
N VAL A 82 -14.57 -2.04 3.14
CA VAL A 82 -14.42 -2.14 1.68
C VAL A 82 -15.59 -2.96 1.13
N GLY A 83 -16.47 -2.36 0.34
CA GLY A 83 -17.70 -3.06 -0.07
C GLY A 83 -18.70 -2.27 -0.89
N TYR A 84 -19.93 -2.77 -0.91
CA TYR A 84 -21.05 -2.24 -1.70
C TYR A 84 -22.18 -1.78 -0.78
N LEU A 85 -22.63 -0.54 -0.95
CA LEU A 85 -23.71 0.04 -0.15
C LEU A 85 -25.09 -0.36 -0.68
N SER A 86 -25.99 -0.70 0.26
CA SER A 86 -27.42 -0.88 0.03
C SER A 86 -28.21 0.00 0.99
N ILE A 87 -29.24 0.68 0.46
CA ILE A 87 -30.00 1.72 1.17
C ILE A 87 -31.49 1.51 0.88
N ASN A 88 -32.32 1.34 1.91
CA ASN A 88 -33.77 1.39 1.74
C ASN A 88 -34.27 2.80 2.03
N ILE A 89 -35.23 3.26 1.23
CA ILE A 89 -35.84 4.59 1.39
C ILE A 89 -37.35 4.44 1.27
N ARG A 90 -38.09 5.03 2.20
CA ARG A 90 -39.55 5.15 2.13
C ARG A 90 -40.00 6.60 2.18
N PRO A 91 -41.13 6.94 1.55
CA PRO A 91 -41.67 8.29 1.65
C PRO A 91 -42.43 8.48 2.98
N ALA A 92 -42.54 9.73 3.40
CA ALA A 92 -43.39 10.19 4.49
C ALA A 92 -44.15 11.46 4.08
N GLY A 93 -45.34 11.68 4.64
CA GLY A 93 -46.21 12.80 4.25
C GLY A 93 -47.11 12.47 3.04
N SER A 94 -47.23 13.40 2.08
CA SER A 94 -48.06 13.19 0.89
C SER A 94 -47.47 12.12 -0.05
N PRO A 95 -48.27 11.55 -0.97
CA PRO A 95 -47.72 10.77 -2.08
C PRO A 95 -46.62 11.57 -2.83
N PRO A 96 -45.43 11.00 -3.06
CA PRO A 96 -44.34 11.67 -3.76
C PRO A 96 -44.75 12.11 -5.16
N ASP A 97 -44.57 13.38 -5.46
CA ASP A 97 -44.96 14.03 -6.72
C ASP A 97 -43.76 14.53 -7.54
N ALA A 98 -42.54 14.23 -7.08
CA ALA A 98 -41.28 14.46 -7.78
C ALA A 98 -40.23 13.41 -7.36
N PRO A 99 -39.16 13.20 -8.15
CA PRO A 99 -38.05 12.35 -7.73
C PRO A 99 -37.30 12.91 -6.51
N LEU A 100 -36.75 12.02 -5.68
CA LEU A 100 -35.73 12.38 -4.69
C LEU A 100 -34.39 12.55 -5.41
N LYS A 101 -33.74 13.71 -5.26
CA LYS A 101 -32.34 13.93 -5.67
C LYS A 101 -31.44 13.81 -4.44
N LEU A 102 -30.63 12.76 -4.40
CA LEU A 102 -29.74 12.40 -3.28
C LEU A 102 -28.29 12.47 -3.72
N LYS A 103 -27.44 13.16 -2.96
CA LYS A 103 -25.98 13.06 -3.08
C LYS A 103 -25.43 12.22 -1.94
N LEU A 104 -24.48 11.34 -2.25
CA LEU A 104 -23.68 10.61 -1.27
C LEU A 104 -22.22 11.04 -1.40
N THR A 105 -21.58 11.28 -0.26
CA THR A 105 -20.11 11.42 -0.16
C THR A 105 -19.61 10.31 0.75
N ILE A 106 -18.61 9.55 0.30
CA ILE A 106 -18.18 8.30 0.93
C ILE A 106 -16.66 8.40 1.17
N GLY A 107 -16.21 8.31 2.42
CA GLY A 107 -14.81 8.60 2.76
C GLY A 107 -14.27 7.80 3.93
N GLU A 108 -12.95 7.67 3.96
CA GLU A 108 -12.19 6.95 4.97
C GLU A 108 -12.01 7.82 6.22
N MET A 109 -11.85 9.13 6.05
CA MET A 109 -11.54 10.09 7.11
C MET A 109 -12.60 11.19 7.28
N PRO A 110 -12.72 11.82 8.46
CA PRO A 110 -13.63 12.94 8.70
C PRO A 110 -13.48 14.11 7.73
N VAL A 111 -12.25 14.43 7.31
CA VAL A 111 -11.96 15.54 6.38
C VAL A 111 -12.68 15.37 5.04
N GLU A 112 -12.81 14.14 4.53
CA GLU A 112 -13.51 13.84 3.28
C GLU A 112 -15.02 14.15 3.37
N MET A 113 -15.59 14.23 4.58
CA MET A 113 -16.99 14.60 4.80
C MET A 113 -17.19 16.12 4.98
N ALA A 114 -16.12 16.81 5.39
CA ALA A 114 -16.14 18.24 5.71
C ALA A 114 -15.77 19.12 4.51
N GLU A 115 -14.78 18.70 3.73
CA GLU A 115 -14.22 19.49 2.64
C GLU A 115 -14.85 19.13 1.29
N PRO A 116 -15.27 20.12 0.49
CA PRO A 116 -15.73 19.87 -0.87
C PRO A 116 -14.61 19.27 -1.73
N PHE A 117 -14.90 18.16 -2.41
CA PHE A 117 -13.96 17.51 -3.33
C PHE A 117 -13.50 18.40 -4.50
N GLU A 118 -14.30 19.42 -4.86
CA GLU A 118 -13.94 20.44 -5.86
C GLU A 118 -12.71 21.27 -5.47
N ASN A 119 -12.36 21.30 -4.18
CA ASN A 119 -11.19 22.02 -3.68
C ASN A 119 -9.89 21.18 -3.74
N SER A 120 -9.98 19.90 -4.10
CA SER A 120 -8.81 19.04 -4.24
C SER A 120 -8.09 19.35 -5.55
N ASP A 121 -7.00 20.11 -5.45
CA ASP A 121 -6.13 20.43 -6.59
C ASP A 121 -4.89 19.53 -6.53
N GLY A 122 -4.76 18.64 -7.53
CA GLY A 122 -3.76 17.59 -7.53
C GLY A 122 -3.60 16.96 -8.92
N TRP A 123 -2.49 16.26 -9.13
CA TRP A 123 -2.19 15.68 -10.44
C TRP A 123 -2.86 14.32 -10.68
N LEU A 124 -3.33 13.66 -9.61
CA LEU A 124 -4.18 12.47 -9.70
C LEU A 124 -5.61 12.84 -10.09
N SER A 125 -6.31 11.92 -10.77
CA SER A 125 -7.69 12.16 -11.20
C SER A 125 -8.62 12.26 -9.98
N SER A 126 -9.40 13.35 -9.91
CA SER A 126 -10.46 13.52 -8.91
C SER A 126 -11.56 12.46 -8.96
N SER A 127 -11.63 11.65 -10.02
CA SER A 127 -12.57 10.52 -10.13
C SER A 127 -12.34 9.40 -9.09
N TRP A 128 -11.20 9.41 -8.39
CA TRP A 128 -10.96 8.56 -7.22
C TRP A 128 -11.73 9.00 -5.98
N LEU A 129 -12.11 10.28 -5.89
CA LEU A 129 -12.96 10.78 -4.81
C LEU A 129 -14.36 10.18 -4.95
N GLN A 130 -14.89 9.61 -3.87
CA GLN A 130 -16.06 8.74 -3.94
C GLN A 130 -17.34 9.50 -3.65
N GLU A 131 -18.01 9.95 -4.70
CA GLU A 131 -19.35 10.54 -4.63
C GLU A 131 -20.33 9.87 -5.59
N GLU A 132 -21.62 9.97 -5.26
CA GLU A 132 -22.73 9.55 -6.11
C GLU A 132 -23.80 10.63 -6.16
N LEU A 133 -24.43 10.81 -7.32
CA LEU A 133 -25.63 11.62 -7.48
C LEU A 133 -26.76 10.77 -8.03
N ILE A 134 -27.79 10.55 -7.22
CA ILE A 134 -28.83 9.57 -7.46
C ILE A 134 -30.18 10.29 -7.58
N PHE A 135 -30.96 9.89 -8.58
CA PHE A 135 -32.35 10.31 -8.75
C PHE A 135 -33.26 9.09 -8.54
N VAL A 136 -34.16 9.19 -7.56
CA VAL A 136 -35.08 8.10 -7.22
C VAL A 136 -36.48 8.49 -7.67
N ASP A 137 -36.90 7.96 -8.82
CA ASP A 137 -38.18 8.30 -9.45
C ASP A 137 -39.39 7.67 -8.73
N VAL A 138 -39.19 6.50 -8.10
CA VAL A 138 -40.26 5.72 -7.46
C VAL A 138 -39.88 5.40 -6.03
N LEU A 139 -40.77 5.71 -5.08
CA LEU A 139 -40.63 5.41 -3.65
C LEU A 139 -41.80 4.53 -3.17
N PRO A 140 -41.58 3.59 -2.24
CA PRO A 140 -40.31 3.23 -1.61
C PRO A 140 -39.32 2.56 -2.59
N ALA A 141 -38.03 2.65 -2.29
CA ALA A 141 -36.95 2.13 -3.13
C ALA A 141 -35.91 1.36 -2.30
N VAL A 142 -35.26 0.41 -2.94
CA VAL A 142 -34.03 -0.23 -2.46
C VAL A 142 -32.92 0.11 -3.46
N ILE A 143 -31.98 0.94 -3.04
CA ILE A 143 -30.84 1.37 -3.85
C ILE A 143 -29.67 0.45 -3.53
N LYS A 144 -29.15 -0.25 -4.53
CA LYS A 144 -27.91 -1.02 -4.44
C LYS A 144 -26.86 -0.38 -5.33
N LEU A 145 -25.83 0.20 -4.74
CA LEU A 145 -24.79 0.86 -5.51
C LEU A 145 -23.88 -0.18 -6.18
N PRO A 146 -23.61 -0.05 -7.49
CA PRO A 146 -22.85 -1.05 -8.23
C PRO A 146 -21.33 -0.90 -8.05
N ARG A 147 -20.84 0.27 -7.66
CA ARG A 147 -19.41 0.50 -7.39
C ARG A 147 -19.02 -0.05 -6.02
N ARG A 148 -17.79 -0.57 -5.92
CA ARG A 148 -17.15 -0.87 -4.63
C ARG A 148 -16.57 0.42 -4.05
N TYR A 149 -16.74 0.65 -2.76
CA TYR A 149 -16.19 1.79 -2.03
C TYR A 149 -15.28 1.34 -0.90
N SER A 150 -14.38 2.23 -0.48
CA SER A 150 -13.51 2.11 0.71
C SER A 150 -13.79 3.28 1.65
N PHE A 151 -14.29 3.03 2.86
CA PHE A 151 -14.81 4.10 3.71
C PHE A 151 -15.02 3.69 5.17
N ARG A 152 -15.14 4.69 6.03
CA ARG A 152 -15.77 4.56 7.35
C ARG A 152 -17.03 5.44 7.47
N TYR A 153 -17.01 6.60 6.82
CA TYR A 153 -18.07 7.59 6.89
C TYR A 153 -18.86 7.68 5.58
N VAL A 154 -20.17 7.88 5.70
CA VAL A 154 -21.05 8.16 4.56
C VAL A 154 -21.93 9.35 4.89
N LYS A 155 -21.80 10.43 4.12
CA LYS A 155 -22.64 11.62 4.18
C LYS A 155 -23.78 11.49 3.18
N PHE A 156 -24.99 11.71 3.67
CA PHE A 156 -26.22 11.77 2.89
C PHE A 156 -26.67 13.22 2.79
N GLU A 157 -26.84 13.73 1.57
CA GLU A 157 -27.34 15.08 1.31
C GLU A 157 -28.59 15.01 0.44
N ILE A 158 -29.72 15.42 1.00
CA ILE A 158 -31.00 15.46 0.30
C ILE A 158 -31.02 16.75 -0.52
N ILE A 159 -30.49 16.69 -1.75
CA ILE A 159 -30.35 17.87 -2.61
C ILE A 159 -31.73 18.45 -2.96
N ASP A 160 -32.70 17.58 -3.28
CA ASP A 160 -34.06 18.04 -3.59
C ASP A 160 -35.14 16.99 -3.31
N THR A 161 -36.28 17.48 -2.82
CA THR A 161 -37.59 16.83 -2.76
C THR A 161 -38.64 17.93 -2.97
N SER A 162 -39.87 17.57 -3.35
CA SER A 162 -40.94 18.57 -3.30
C SER A 162 -41.31 18.92 -1.85
N PRO A 163 -41.96 20.07 -1.59
CA PRO A 163 -42.46 20.39 -0.25
C PRO A 163 -43.57 19.47 0.27
N LYS A 164 -44.13 18.58 -0.57
CA LYS A 164 -45.30 17.76 -0.19
C LYS A 164 -44.95 16.48 0.56
N TYR A 165 -43.73 15.98 0.40
CA TYR A 165 -43.28 14.73 0.99
C TYR A 165 -41.87 14.85 1.57
N ARG A 166 -41.55 13.91 2.44
CA ARG A 166 -40.23 13.69 3.05
C ARG A 166 -39.79 12.25 2.83
N VAL A 167 -38.55 11.94 3.18
CA VAL A 167 -37.99 10.60 3.05
C VAL A 167 -37.44 10.10 4.38
N VAL A 168 -37.57 8.80 4.62
CA VAL A 168 -36.97 8.10 5.75
C VAL A 168 -36.03 7.04 5.21
N PHE A 169 -34.83 6.98 5.77
CA PHE A 169 -33.80 6.01 5.41
C PHE A 169 -33.82 4.82 6.37
N GLU A 170 -33.78 3.62 5.81
CA GLU A 170 -33.88 2.37 6.55
C GLU A 170 -32.85 1.37 6.02
N ASN A 171 -32.47 0.38 6.85
CA ASN A 171 -31.61 -0.75 6.46
C ASN A 171 -30.39 -0.34 5.61
N ILE A 172 -29.69 0.71 6.03
CA ILE A 172 -28.42 1.08 5.41
C ILE A 172 -27.37 0.06 5.81
N GLU A 173 -26.75 -0.57 4.83
CA GLU A 173 -25.74 -1.60 5.07
C GLU A 173 -24.65 -1.60 4.00
N CYS A 174 -23.47 -2.06 4.39
CA CYS A 174 -22.35 -2.36 3.52
C CYS A 174 -22.21 -3.88 3.43
N ARG A 175 -22.26 -4.41 2.21
CA ARG A 175 -21.77 -5.75 1.91
C ARG A 175 -20.25 -5.66 1.73
N ALA A 176 -19.53 -5.80 2.83
CA ALA A 176 -18.07 -5.77 2.89
C ALA A 176 -17.47 -7.03 2.25
N VAL A 177 -16.37 -6.88 1.50
CA VAL A 177 -15.74 -7.95 0.74
C VAL A 177 -14.23 -8.03 0.98
N THR A 178 -13.70 -9.26 1.05
CA THR A 178 -12.25 -9.53 1.15
C THR A 178 -11.94 -10.98 0.77
N SER A 179 -10.75 -11.27 0.23
CA SER A 179 -10.25 -12.64 0.10
C SER A 179 -9.52 -13.14 1.35
N ALA A 180 -9.26 -12.26 2.34
CA ALA A 180 -8.62 -12.60 3.61
C ALA A 180 -9.53 -13.43 4.51
N ASN A 181 -8.95 -14.38 5.25
CA ASN A 181 -9.67 -15.25 6.18
C ASN A 181 -9.25 -14.94 7.61
N SER A 182 -9.99 -14.09 8.32
CA SER A 182 -9.65 -13.74 9.71
C SER A 182 -9.63 -14.96 10.65
N LYS A 183 -10.29 -16.06 10.30
CA LYS A 183 -10.21 -17.33 11.07
C LYS A 183 -8.83 -17.98 11.05
N ASN A 184 -7.99 -17.65 10.07
CA ASN A 184 -6.63 -18.19 9.96
C ASN A 184 -5.62 -17.41 10.81
N VAL A 185 -6.00 -16.24 11.32
CA VAL A 185 -5.09 -15.35 12.03
C VAL A 185 -5.15 -15.65 13.52
N GLN A 186 -3.99 -15.88 14.12
CA GLN A 186 -3.86 -15.97 15.58
C GLN A 186 -3.65 -14.57 16.16
N THR A 187 -4.54 -14.12 17.02
CA THR A 187 -4.34 -12.91 17.82
C THR A 187 -3.14 -13.10 18.74
N ILE A 188 -2.25 -12.12 18.78
CA ILE A 188 -1.16 -12.11 19.76
C ILE A 188 -1.64 -11.50 21.07
N SER A 189 -1.14 -12.01 22.18
CA SER A 189 -1.20 -11.31 23.48
C SER A 189 0.19 -10.76 23.74
N HIS A 190 0.30 -9.44 23.82
CA HIS A 190 1.58 -8.75 23.96
C HIS A 190 1.59 -7.95 25.27
N GLN A 191 2.75 -7.85 25.94
CA GLN A 191 2.86 -7.06 27.19
C GLN A 191 2.78 -5.55 26.95
N ASP A 192 3.10 -5.14 25.73
CA ASP A 192 2.98 -3.78 25.23
C ASP A 192 1.69 -3.66 24.41
N ASP A 193 0.68 -2.99 24.97
CA ASP A 193 -0.63 -2.79 24.36
C ASP A 193 -0.54 -2.05 23.02
N LEU A 194 0.45 -1.16 22.85
CA LEU A 194 0.60 -0.40 21.62
C LEU A 194 1.12 -1.30 20.48
N LEU A 195 2.05 -2.20 20.75
CA LEU A 195 2.47 -3.20 19.76
C LEU A 195 1.35 -4.18 19.42
N GLN A 196 0.55 -4.61 20.41
CA GLN A 196 -0.64 -5.41 20.13
C GLN A 196 -1.61 -4.65 19.20
N LYS A 197 -1.86 -3.37 19.49
CA LYS A 197 -2.76 -2.56 18.67
C LYS A 197 -2.24 -2.35 17.24
N MET A 198 -0.92 -2.17 17.07
CA MET A 198 -0.29 -2.10 15.75
C MET A 198 -0.47 -3.39 14.96
N ASP A 199 -0.36 -4.55 15.60
CA ASP A 199 -0.61 -5.84 14.96
C ASP A 199 -2.07 -5.96 14.48
N GLU A 200 -3.03 -5.62 15.33
CA GLU A 200 -4.47 -5.64 15.00
C GLU A 200 -4.81 -4.74 13.80
N ILE A 201 -4.33 -3.49 13.81
CA ILE A 201 -4.55 -2.52 12.72
C ILE A 201 -3.84 -2.96 11.44
N SER A 202 -2.64 -3.54 11.56
CA SER A 202 -1.92 -4.11 10.42
C SER A 202 -2.72 -5.24 9.75
N ILE A 203 -3.25 -6.17 10.55
CA ILE A 203 -4.08 -7.28 10.05
C ILE A 203 -5.34 -6.74 9.34
N LYS A 204 -5.99 -5.72 9.92
CA LYS A 204 -7.15 -5.07 9.33
C LYS A 204 -6.82 -4.39 8.00
N THR A 205 -5.72 -3.64 7.96
CA THR A 205 -5.21 -2.96 6.75
C THR A 205 -4.97 -3.97 5.63
N LEU A 206 -4.27 -5.07 5.94
CA LEU A 206 -3.98 -6.12 4.97
C LEU A 206 -5.27 -6.81 4.50
N ALA A 207 -6.20 -7.11 5.40
CA ALA A 207 -7.46 -7.77 5.03
C ALA A 207 -8.25 -6.96 4.01
N ASP A 208 -8.32 -5.64 4.18
CA ASP A 208 -9.08 -4.76 3.31
C ASP A 208 -8.44 -4.60 1.93
N CYS A 209 -7.11 -4.66 1.84
CA CYS A 209 -6.34 -4.69 0.59
C CYS A 209 -6.32 -6.07 -0.11
N MET A 210 -6.58 -7.16 0.61
CA MET A 210 -6.66 -8.51 0.04
C MET A 210 -8.01 -8.73 -0.67
N GLN A 211 -7.98 -8.65 -2.00
CA GLN A 211 -9.15 -8.76 -2.87
C GLN A 211 -8.91 -9.83 -3.94
N ASP A 212 -9.24 -9.58 -5.21
CA ASP A 212 -8.90 -10.45 -6.36
C ASP A 212 -7.37 -10.57 -6.57
N VAL A 213 -6.63 -9.60 -6.03
CA VAL A 213 -5.18 -9.46 -5.94
C VAL A 213 -4.86 -8.82 -4.59
N PHE A 214 -3.57 -8.69 -4.27
CA PHE A 214 -3.11 -7.73 -3.25
C PHE A 214 -3.18 -6.32 -3.84
N GLU A 215 -4.25 -5.59 -3.54
CA GLU A 215 -4.36 -4.17 -3.91
C GLU A 215 -3.41 -3.34 -3.04
N ASP A 216 -2.87 -2.25 -3.58
CA ASP A 216 -2.10 -1.25 -2.82
C ASP A 216 -2.99 -0.58 -1.77
N GLY A 217 -4.10 0.01 -2.21
CA GLY A 217 -5.14 0.61 -1.39
C GLY A 217 -6.54 0.43 -2.00
N PRO A 218 -7.59 0.15 -1.19
CA PRO A 218 -8.90 -0.24 -1.71
C PRO A 218 -9.76 0.95 -2.15
N LYS A 219 -9.46 2.18 -1.69
CA LYS A 219 -10.01 3.42 -2.28
C LYS A 219 -9.34 3.68 -3.62
N ARG A 220 -8.01 3.68 -3.59
CA ARG A 220 -7.09 4.01 -4.68
C ARG A 220 -5.72 3.37 -4.34
N ASP A 221 -4.98 2.82 -5.31
CA ASP A 221 -5.30 2.70 -6.73
C ASP A 221 -6.17 1.48 -7.08
N ARG A 222 -6.48 0.62 -6.10
CA ARG A 222 -7.15 -0.68 -6.28
C ARG A 222 -6.36 -1.62 -7.18
N ARG A 223 -5.02 -1.54 -7.14
CA ARG A 223 -4.15 -2.14 -8.15
C ARG A 223 -3.01 -2.93 -7.52
N LEU A 224 -2.56 -3.93 -8.26
CA LEU A 224 -1.42 -4.76 -7.88
C LEU A 224 -0.11 -4.07 -8.27
N TRP A 225 0.57 -3.50 -7.30
CA TRP A 225 1.92 -2.93 -7.42
C TRP A 225 2.96 -3.86 -6.82
N LEU A 226 4.13 -3.98 -7.46
CA LEU A 226 5.10 -5.02 -7.11
C LEU A 226 5.88 -4.73 -5.82
N GLY A 227 6.20 -3.45 -5.54
CA GLY A 227 6.78 -3.04 -4.26
C GLY A 227 5.83 -3.31 -3.08
N ASP A 228 4.56 -2.93 -3.24
CA ASP A 228 3.50 -3.20 -2.27
C ASP A 228 3.31 -4.71 -2.06
N LEU A 229 3.22 -5.50 -3.15
CA LEU A 229 3.06 -6.95 -3.10
C LEU A 229 4.14 -7.60 -2.23
N ARG A 230 5.40 -7.17 -2.33
CA ARG A 230 6.49 -7.72 -1.52
C ARG A 230 6.18 -7.58 -0.03
N LEU A 231 5.81 -6.39 0.43
CA LEU A 231 5.54 -6.14 1.86
C LEU A 231 4.24 -6.80 2.32
N GLN A 232 3.21 -6.79 1.48
CA GLN A 232 1.95 -7.48 1.74
C GLN A 232 2.14 -8.99 1.88
N ALA A 233 2.99 -9.59 1.05
CA ALA A 233 3.30 -11.01 1.12
C ALA A 233 3.97 -11.38 2.45
N LEU A 234 4.94 -10.58 2.91
CA LEU A 234 5.60 -10.77 4.22
C LEU A 234 4.59 -10.73 5.37
N ALA A 235 3.73 -9.72 5.40
CA ALA A 235 2.66 -9.61 6.40
C ALA A 235 1.67 -10.79 6.30
N ASN A 236 1.31 -11.22 5.10
CA ASN A 236 0.43 -12.37 4.85
C ASN A 236 1.01 -13.69 5.40
N TYR A 237 2.32 -13.94 5.25
CA TYR A 237 2.94 -15.18 5.73
C TYR A 237 2.85 -15.35 7.25
N GLU A 238 2.84 -14.24 7.99
CA GLU A 238 2.73 -14.24 9.46
C GLU A 238 1.27 -14.14 9.96
N THR A 239 0.31 -13.93 9.04
CA THR A 239 -1.11 -13.71 9.38
C THR A 239 -2.04 -14.68 8.64
N PHE A 240 -2.57 -14.28 7.47
CA PHE A 240 -3.63 -15.00 6.74
C PHE A 240 -3.16 -16.27 6.05
N LYS A 241 -1.86 -16.33 5.71
CA LYS A 241 -1.20 -17.46 5.03
C LYS A 241 -1.90 -17.84 3.73
N ASN A 242 -2.39 -16.85 2.99
CA ASN A 242 -2.98 -17.06 1.67
C ASN A 242 -1.85 -17.13 0.62
N TYR A 243 -1.19 -18.28 0.55
CA TYR A 243 -0.08 -18.51 -0.36
C TYR A 243 -0.52 -18.52 -1.83
N ASP A 244 -1.73 -18.99 -2.11
CA ASP A 244 -2.29 -19.03 -3.47
C ASP A 244 -2.48 -17.63 -4.06
N LEU A 245 -2.88 -16.64 -3.24
CA LEU A 245 -2.98 -15.26 -3.70
C LEU A 245 -1.61 -14.66 -4.05
N VAL A 246 -0.55 -14.99 -3.29
CA VAL A 246 0.81 -14.52 -3.62
C VAL A 246 1.28 -15.18 -4.91
N LYS A 247 1.09 -16.50 -5.03
CA LYS A 247 1.40 -17.28 -6.23
C LYS A 247 0.68 -16.72 -7.47
N ARG A 248 -0.61 -16.41 -7.34
CA ARG A 248 -1.40 -15.73 -8.38
C ARG A 248 -0.74 -14.43 -8.81
N CYS A 249 -0.41 -13.55 -7.87
CA CYS A 249 0.16 -12.24 -8.17
C CYS A 249 1.53 -12.36 -8.88
N LEU A 250 2.38 -13.30 -8.46
CA LEU A 250 3.63 -13.61 -9.15
C LEU A 250 3.40 -14.03 -10.61
N TYR A 251 2.45 -14.93 -10.87
CA TYR A 251 2.11 -15.33 -12.24
C TYR A 251 1.49 -14.19 -13.06
N LEU A 252 0.72 -13.27 -12.45
CA LEU A 252 0.16 -12.13 -13.17
C LEU A 252 1.28 -11.23 -13.72
N PHE A 253 2.30 -10.92 -12.92
CA PHE A 253 3.47 -10.16 -13.41
C PHE A 253 4.27 -10.95 -14.45
N ALA A 254 4.53 -12.23 -14.19
CA ALA A 254 5.29 -13.08 -15.11
C ALA A 254 4.55 -13.39 -16.43
N GLY A 255 3.23 -13.22 -16.45
CA GLY A 255 2.39 -13.47 -17.61
C GLY A 255 2.47 -12.38 -18.68
N VAL A 256 2.94 -11.18 -18.34
CA VAL A 256 2.95 -10.01 -19.23
C VAL A 256 4.24 -9.17 -19.17
N PRO A 257 5.44 -9.77 -19.26
CA PRO A 257 6.66 -9.00 -19.41
C PRO A 257 6.69 -8.24 -20.74
N ASP A 258 7.53 -7.21 -20.83
CA ASP A 258 7.79 -6.53 -22.10
C ASP A 258 8.68 -7.37 -23.05
N ALA A 259 8.91 -6.87 -24.27
CA ALA A 259 9.78 -7.52 -25.26
C ALA A 259 11.24 -7.75 -24.80
N LYS A 260 11.72 -7.04 -23.78
CA LYS A 260 13.05 -7.26 -23.17
C LYS A 260 13.01 -8.25 -22.01
N GLY A 261 11.82 -8.67 -21.58
CA GLY A 261 11.60 -9.52 -20.42
C GLY A 261 11.43 -8.76 -19.11
N ARG A 262 11.27 -7.42 -19.11
CA ARG A 262 11.03 -6.63 -17.90
C ARG A 262 9.63 -6.87 -17.38
N VAL A 263 9.50 -7.08 -16.08
CA VAL A 263 8.18 -7.02 -15.41
C VAL A 263 7.81 -5.56 -15.15
N ALA A 264 6.55 -5.22 -15.38
CA ALA A 264 6.03 -3.88 -15.11
C ALA A 264 5.96 -3.60 -13.59
N ALA A 265 5.93 -2.32 -13.21
CA ALA A 265 5.79 -1.93 -11.82
C ALA A 265 4.42 -2.30 -11.23
N ASN A 266 3.39 -2.33 -12.09
CA ASN A 266 2.03 -2.72 -11.72
C ASN A 266 1.27 -3.38 -12.88
N VAL A 267 0.18 -4.05 -12.55
CA VAL A 267 -0.71 -4.70 -13.53
C VAL A 267 -2.18 -4.43 -13.24
N PHE A 268 -2.97 -4.32 -14.31
CA PHE A 268 -4.43 -4.27 -14.27
C PHE A 268 -5.00 -5.66 -14.53
N VAL A 269 -6.03 -6.06 -13.80
CA VAL A 269 -6.68 -7.38 -13.96
C VAL A 269 -8.09 -7.30 -14.54
N ALA A 270 -8.60 -6.10 -14.80
CA ALA A 270 -9.93 -5.85 -15.34
C ALA A 270 -9.88 -4.83 -16.50
N PRO A 271 -10.66 -5.04 -17.59
CA PRO A 271 -11.49 -6.21 -17.86
C PRO A 271 -10.66 -7.48 -18.18
N THR A 272 -9.37 -7.31 -18.47
CA THR A 272 -8.41 -8.38 -18.76
C THR A 272 -7.04 -8.03 -18.15
N LEU A 273 -6.13 -9.00 -18.08
CA LEU A 273 -4.75 -8.75 -17.63
C LEU A 273 -3.98 -7.87 -18.63
N ILE A 274 -3.52 -6.72 -18.14
CA ILE A 274 -2.73 -5.72 -18.88
C ILE A 274 -1.58 -5.26 -17.96
N ALA A 275 -0.34 -5.33 -18.45
CA ALA A 275 0.78 -4.67 -17.80
C ALA A 275 0.73 -3.17 -18.04
N ASP A 276 1.06 -2.40 -17.01
CA ASP A 276 1.24 -0.96 -17.17
C ASP A 276 2.51 -0.63 -17.98
N ASP A 277 2.58 0.58 -18.53
CA ASP A 277 3.78 1.06 -19.24
C ASP A 277 4.82 1.71 -18.31
N THR A 278 4.62 1.59 -16.99
CA THR A 278 5.54 2.04 -15.94
C THR A 278 6.53 0.94 -15.56
N TYR A 279 7.83 1.21 -15.70
CA TYR A 279 8.91 0.30 -15.29
C TYR A 279 9.81 0.98 -14.28
N LEU A 280 9.97 0.34 -13.12
CA LEU A 280 10.79 0.83 -12.02
C LEU A 280 11.84 -0.24 -11.69
N PHE A 281 13.10 0.20 -11.61
CA PHE A 281 14.27 -0.66 -11.42
C PHE A 281 14.12 -1.54 -10.17
N ASP A 282 13.85 -0.92 -9.02
CA ASP A 282 13.68 -1.60 -7.74
C ASP A 282 12.44 -2.52 -7.74
N TYR A 283 11.32 -2.09 -8.33
CA TYR A 283 10.11 -2.93 -8.37
C TYR A 283 10.35 -4.19 -9.20
N SER A 284 11.01 -4.07 -10.36
CA SER A 284 11.35 -5.25 -11.17
C SER A 284 12.21 -6.25 -10.40
N LEU A 285 13.19 -5.76 -9.64
CA LEU A 285 14.03 -6.57 -8.77
C LEU A 285 13.25 -7.20 -7.61
N PHE A 286 12.22 -6.53 -7.09
CA PHE A 286 11.36 -7.11 -6.05
C PHE A 286 10.49 -8.27 -6.53
N PHE A 287 10.39 -8.54 -7.84
CA PHE A 287 9.91 -9.84 -8.32
C PHE A 287 10.76 -10.99 -7.76
N VAL A 288 12.09 -10.82 -7.77
CA VAL A 288 13.06 -11.79 -7.24
C VAL A 288 12.87 -11.95 -5.74
N SER A 289 12.75 -10.84 -4.98
CA SER A 289 12.51 -10.89 -3.54
C SER A 289 11.19 -11.59 -3.20
N THR A 290 10.12 -11.25 -3.92
CA THR A 290 8.80 -11.84 -3.67
C THR A 290 8.80 -13.34 -3.97
N LEU A 291 9.44 -13.77 -5.06
CA LEU A 291 9.60 -15.19 -5.39
C LEU A 291 10.47 -15.92 -4.36
N HIS A 292 11.55 -15.29 -3.90
CA HIS A 292 12.44 -15.81 -2.86
C HIS A 292 11.67 -16.07 -1.56
N ASP A 293 10.97 -15.07 -1.05
CA ASP A 293 10.26 -15.19 0.23
C ASP A 293 9.05 -16.13 0.10
N TYR A 294 8.39 -16.15 -1.05
CA TYR A 294 7.35 -17.14 -1.38
C TYR A 294 7.88 -18.58 -1.30
N TYR A 295 8.99 -18.88 -1.99
CA TYR A 295 9.58 -20.21 -1.96
C TYR A 295 10.00 -20.61 -0.55
N LEU A 296 10.66 -19.71 0.20
CA LEU A 296 11.07 -20.03 1.58
C LEU A 296 9.87 -20.25 2.53
N SER A 297 8.74 -19.62 2.26
CA SER A 297 7.54 -19.73 3.09
C SER A 297 6.69 -20.96 2.75
N THR A 298 6.82 -21.51 1.54
CA THR A 298 5.94 -22.57 1.03
C THR A 298 6.65 -23.87 0.67
N GLY A 299 7.93 -23.81 0.30
CA GLY A 299 8.67 -24.90 -0.32
C GLY A 299 8.18 -25.28 -1.72
N ASP A 300 7.38 -24.44 -2.38
CA ASP A 300 6.81 -24.74 -3.70
C ASP A 300 7.88 -24.62 -4.80
N LEU A 301 8.61 -25.73 -4.99
CA LEU A 301 9.69 -25.86 -5.96
C LEU A 301 9.19 -25.78 -7.41
N GLU A 302 7.95 -26.19 -7.69
CA GLU A 302 7.41 -26.15 -9.05
C GLU A 302 7.19 -24.70 -9.49
N THR A 303 6.58 -23.87 -8.65
CA THR A 303 6.45 -22.42 -8.90
C THR A 303 7.81 -21.76 -9.07
N LEU A 304 8.78 -22.12 -8.21
CA LEU A 304 10.13 -21.58 -8.32
C LEU A 304 10.76 -21.91 -9.69
N LYS A 305 10.66 -23.16 -10.15
CA LYS A 305 11.16 -23.57 -11.48
C LYS A 305 10.47 -22.80 -12.60
N GLU A 306 9.16 -22.67 -12.56
CA GLU A 306 8.38 -21.99 -13.61
C GLU A 306 8.71 -20.50 -13.73
N LEU A 307 8.99 -19.84 -12.59
CA LEU A 307 9.23 -18.41 -12.53
C LEU A 307 10.72 -18.00 -12.52
N TRP A 308 11.64 -18.96 -12.37
CA TRP A 308 13.07 -18.70 -12.25
C TRP A 308 13.65 -17.83 -13.36
N LEU A 309 13.37 -18.18 -14.62
CA LEU A 309 13.94 -17.43 -15.75
C LEU A 309 13.43 -16.00 -15.82
N ILE A 310 12.18 -15.74 -15.39
CA ILE A 310 11.64 -14.38 -15.28
C ILE A 310 12.37 -13.61 -14.18
N ALA A 311 12.58 -14.22 -13.01
CA ALA A 311 13.31 -13.60 -11.91
C ALA A 311 14.77 -13.32 -12.29
N TYR A 312 15.47 -14.30 -12.86
CA TYR A 312 16.83 -14.14 -13.36
C TYR A 312 16.94 -13.01 -14.38
N ARG A 313 15.97 -12.91 -15.30
CA ARG A 313 15.97 -11.86 -16.32
C ARG A 313 15.94 -10.45 -15.73
N GLN A 314 15.28 -10.24 -14.58
CA GLN A 314 15.28 -8.93 -13.91
C GLN A 314 16.67 -8.57 -13.39
N ILE A 315 17.42 -9.55 -12.88
CA ILE A 315 18.81 -9.37 -12.45
C ILE A 315 19.70 -9.05 -13.65
N GLU A 316 19.57 -9.77 -14.77
CA GLU A 316 20.37 -9.49 -15.97
C GLU A 316 20.19 -8.05 -16.45
N LEU A 317 18.94 -7.60 -16.56
CA LEU A 317 18.59 -6.26 -17.00
C LEU A 317 19.06 -5.19 -16.02
N ALA A 318 19.09 -5.49 -14.72
CA ALA A 318 19.65 -4.58 -13.73
C ALA A 318 21.18 -4.51 -13.81
N LEU A 319 21.87 -5.63 -14.08
CA LEU A 319 23.31 -5.66 -14.31
C LEU A 319 23.70 -4.87 -15.57
N GLU A 320 22.86 -4.84 -16.61
CA GLU A 320 23.06 -4.01 -17.81
C GLU A 320 23.07 -2.49 -17.49
N ARG A 321 22.58 -2.07 -16.32
CA ARG A 321 22.58 -0.66 -15.90
C ARG A 321 23.87 -0.23 -15.19
N LEU A 322 24.75 -1.17 -14.84
CA LEU A 322 26.04 -0.87 -14.23
C LEU A 322 26.97 -0.17 -15.24
N ASP A 323 27.73 0.80 -14.76
CA ASP A 323 28.82 1.44 -15.51
C ASP A 323 30.10 0.58 -15.49
N GLU A 324 31.19 1.10 -16.09
CA GLU A 324 32.50 0.44 -16.08
C GLU A 324 33.13 0.26 -14.68
N HIS A 325 32.58 0.92 -13.66
CA HIS A 325 32.99 0.81 -12.26
C HIS A 325 32.09 -0.11 -11.45
N HIS A 326 31.12 -0.80 -12.08
CA HIS A 326 30.11 -1.62 -11.42
C HIS A 326 29.17 -0.83 -10.49
N ILE A 327 28.94 0.45 -10.79
CA ILE A 327 27.98 1.31 -10.11
C ILE A 327 26.76 1.52 -11.01
N VAL A 328 25.55 1.40 -10.46
CA VAL A 328 24.31 1.67 -11.20
C VAL A 328 24.33 3.10 -11.75
N ASN A 329 24.09 3.25 -13.05
CA ASN A 329 23.95 4.57 -13.67
C ASN A 329 22.71 5.31 -13.15
N ASP A 330 22.91 6.55 -12.72
CA ASP A 330 21.82 7.44 -12.32
C ASP A 330 21.22 8.16 -13.53
N SER A 331 19.96 8.58 -13.41
CA SER A 331 19.29 9.40 -14.41
C SER A 331 18.16 10.24 -13.80
N ASN A 332 17.80 11.34 -14.49
CA ASN A 332 16.84 12.32 -13.98
C ASN A 332 15.36 11.94 -14.18
N ASP A 333 15.10 10.86 -14.92
CA ASP A 333 13.77 10.29 -15.07
C ASP A 333 13.38 9.45 -13.85
N TRP A 334 12.11 9.07 -13.76
CA TRP A 334 11.61 8.26 -12.65
C TRP A 334 11.93 6.76 -12.86
N TRP A 335 13.22 6.42 -12.94
CA TRP A 335 13.70 5.08 -13.28
C TRP A 335 13.67 4.08 -12.10
N SER A 336 13.61 4.59 -10.88
CA SER A 336 13.58 3.82 -9.62
C SER A 336 12.64 4.52 -8.63
N PHE A 337 11.92 3.78 -7.79
CA PHE A 337 11.01 4.34 -6.79
C PHE A 337 11.72 4.68 -5.48
N ILE A 338 12.15 3.68 -4.72
CA ILE A 338 12.75 3.77 -3.38
C ILE A 338 11.84 4.39 -2.31
N ASP A 339 11.42 5.64 -2.48
CA ASP A 339 10.52 6.37 -1.57
C ASP A 339 9.88 7.57 -2.31
N TRP A 340 8.79 8.12 -1.74
CA TRP A 340 8.16 9.37 -2.20
C TRP A 340 8.91 10.65 -1.77
N GLN A 341 10.09 10.51 -1.16
CA GLN A 341 10.90 11.63 -0.69
C GLN A 341 11.39 12.51 -1.86
N GLU A 342 10.98 13.78 -1.85
CA GLU A 342 11.44 14.77 -2.82
C GLU A 342 12.96 15.01 -2.66
N GLY A 343 13.65 15.19 -3.80
CA GLY A 343 15.08 15.45 -3.84
C GLY A 343 15.98 14.23 -3.57
N LEU A 344 15.41 13.05 -3.31
CA LEU A 344 16.19 11.82 -3.11
C LEU A 344 16.92 11.40 -4.40
N ASN A 345 18.26 11.37 -4.34
CA ASN A 345 19.07 10.69 -5.33
C ASN A 345 18.99 9.17 -5.12
N LYS A 346 18.73 8.42 -6.20
CA LYS A 346 18.34 7.00 -6.11
C LYS A 346 19.44 6.02 -6.51
N GLN A 347 20.63 6.50 -6.87
CA GLN A 347 21.74 5.66 -7.31
C GLN A 347 22.15 4.63 -6.25
N THR A 348 22.56 5.11 -5.08
CA THR A 348 23.08 4.29 -3.99
C THR A 348 22.05 3.35 -3.36
N PRO A 349 20.81 3.76 -3.05
CA PRO A 349 19.81 2.79 -2.59
C PRO A 349 19.48 1.75 -3.67
N SER A 350 19.46 2.11 -4.96
CA SER A 350 19.23 1.14 -6.04
C SER A 350 20.41 0.16 -6.23
N GLN A 351 21.65 0.62 -6.07
CA GLN A 351 22.84 -0.24 -6.02
C GLN A 351 22.69 -1.30 -4.93
N ALA A 352 22.24 -0.89 -3.74
CA ALA A 352 22.02 -1.78 -2.62
C ALA A 352 20.85 -2.75 -2.85
N VAL A 353 19.74 -2.29 -3.45
CA VAL A 353 18.61 -3.15 -3.86
C VAL A 353 19.07 -4.22 -4.87
N LEU A 354 19.92 -3.87 -5.84
CA LEU A 354 20.51 -4.84 -6.76
C LEU A 354 21.33 -5.89 -6.00
N ILE A 355 22.22 -5.50 -5.09
CA ILE A 355 23.03 -6.44 -4.32
C ILE A 355 22.16 -7.34 -3.44
N TYR A 356 21.15 -6.77 -2.79
CA TYR A 356 20.19 -7.49 -1.94
C TYR A 356 19.47 -8.59 -2.74
N THR A 357 18.92 -8.24 -3.90
CA THR A 357 18.18 -9.17 -4.75
C THR A 357 19.08 -10.15 -5.51
N LEU A 358 20.30 -9.76 -5.85
CA LEU A 358 21.32 -10.64 -6.42
C LEU A 358 21.68 -11.78 -5.45
N LYS A 359 21.85 -11.47 -4.16
CA LYS A 359 22.08 -12.49 -3.10
C LYS A 359 20.90 -13.47 -3.00
N GLN A 360 19.67 -12.98 -3.11
CA GLN A 360 18.47 -13.82 -3.11
C GLN A 360 18.38 -14.70 -4.37
N ALA A 361 18.70 -14.14 -5.54
CA ALA A 361 18.74 -14.88 -6.80
C ALA A 361 19.77 -16.02 -6.77
N ILE A 362 20.98 -15.76 -6.23
CA ILE A 362 22.00 -16.81 -6.04
C ILE A 362 21.46 -17.95 -5.17
N ARG A 363 20.75 -17.63 -4.09
CA ARG A 363 20.15 -18.66 -3.22
C ARG A 363 19.12 -19.49 -3.97
N LEU A 364 18.20 -18.85 -4.69
CA LEU A 364 17.20 -19.55 -5.50
C LEU A 364 17.84 -20.41 -6.60
N GLY A 365 18.86 -19.88 -7.28
CA GLY A 365 19.59 -20.59 -8.32
C GLY A 365 20.30 -21.83 -7.79
N LYS A 366 20.85 -21.79 -6.57
CA LYS A 366 21.43 -22.97 -5.90
C LYS A 366 20.40 -24.05 -5.62
N GLU A 367 19.22 -23.67 -5.13
CA GLU A 367 18.11 -24.62 -4.88
C GLU A 367 17.70 -25.35 -6.17
N LEU A 368 17.76 -24.66 -7.31
CA LEU A 368 17.45 -25.22 -8.63
C LEU A 368 18.63 -25.92 -9.32
N ASN A 369 19.86 -25.78 -8.82
CA ASN A 369 21.09 -26.07 -9.56
C ASN A 369 21.13 -25.38 -10.94
N ALA A 370 20.65 -24.13 -10.99
CA ALA A 370 20.54 -23.36 -12.21
C ALA A 370 21.94 -22.91 -12.71
N PRO A 371 22.29 -23.12 -13.98
CA PRO A 371 23.62 -22.77 -14.50
C PRO A 371 23.90 -21.26 -14.44
N GLU A 372 22.86 -20.43 -14.50
CA GLU A 372 22.97 -18.98 -14.41
C GLU A 372 23.57 -18.50 -13.08
N THR A 373 23.44 -19.32 -12.03
CA THR A 373 23.95 -19.02 -10.67
C THR A 373 25.44 -18.71 -10.67
N VAL A 374 26.24 -19.41 -11.50
CA VAL A 374 27.70 -19.23 -11.55
C VAL A 374 28.06 -17.80 -11.90
N ARG A 375 27.42 -17.23 -12.93
CA ARG A 375 27.64 -15.83 -13.35
C ARG A 375 27.29 -14.84 -12.24
N LEU A 376 26.23 -15.11 -11.49
CA LEU A 376 25.79 -14.25 -10.39
C LEU A 376 26.77 -14.29 -9.20
N GLU A 377 27.31 -15.47 -8.89
CA GLU A 377 28.34 -15.64 -7.86
C GLU A 377 29.66 -14.96 -8.24
N ASP A 378 30.02 -14.98 -9.53
CA ASP A 378 31.23 -14.35 -10.04
C ASP A 378 31.14 -12.81 -9.98
N CYS A 379 30.00 -12.21 -10.35
CA CYS A 379 29.87 -10.75 -10.39
C CYS A 379 29.58 -10.09 -9.03
N LEU A 380 28.96 -10.79 -8.09
CA LEU A 380 28.56 -10.22 -6.80
C LEU A 380 29.75 -9.61 -6.02
N PRO A 381 30.93 -10.26 -5.88
CA PRO A 381 32.08 -9.69 -5.19
C PRO A 381 32.58 -8.38 -5.81
N GLU A 382 32.62 -8.30 -7.15
CA GLU A 382 33.06 -7.10 -7.87
C GLU A 382 32.15 -5.91 -7.59
N ILE A 383 30.84 -6.13 -7.63
CA ILE A 383 29.82 -5.11 -7.35
C ILE A 383 29.89 -4.65 -5.89
N VAL A 384 30.05 -5.57 -4.94
CA VAL A 384 30.16 -5.23 -3.51
C VAL A 384 31.44 -4.43 -3.23
N GLU A 385 32.55 -4.82 -3.84
CA GLU A 385 33.83 -4.13 -3.65
C GLU A 385 33.80 -2.72 -4.28
N ALA A 386 33.25 -2.59 -5.49
CA ALA A 386 33.00 -1.29 -6.10
C ALA A 386 32.11 -0.39 -5.24
N THR A 387 31.04 -0.95 -4.69
CA THR A 387 30.11 -0.23 -3.81
C THR A 387 30.84 0.38 -2.61
N LYS A 388 31.74 -0.37 -1.96
CA LYS A 388 32.57 0.15 -0.87
C LYS A 388 33.55 1.22 -1.36
N ASN A 389 34.23 0.98 -2.46
CA ASN A 389 35.29 1.87 -2.95
C ASN A 389 34.77 3.21 -3.47
N TYR A 390 33.59 3.25 -4.09
CA TYR A 390 33.07 4.45 -4.74
C TYR A 390 31.95 5.15 -3.97
N LEU A 391 31.15 4.42 -3.18
CA LEU A 391 29.98 4.98 -2.52
C LEU A 391 30.16 5.19 -1.02
N TRP A 392 31.16 4.59 -0.37
CA TRP A 392 31.48 4.89 1.03
C TRP A 392 32.37 6.12 1.13
N ASP A 393 31.98 7.09 1.98
CA ASP A 393 32.81 8.25 2.30
C ASP A 393 33.44 8.07 3.69
N GLU A 394 34.76 7.90 3.74
CA GLU A 394 35.50 7.69 4.99
C GLU A 394 35.49 8.90 5.94
N THR A 395 35.23 10.11 5.44
CA THR A 395 35.19 11.32 6.28
C THR A 395 33.82 11.50 6.89
N LEU A 396 32.77 11.35 6.07
CA LEU A 396 31.38 11.44 6.52
C LEU A 396 30.93 10.19 7.28
N GLN A 397 31.62 9.06 7.04
CA GLN A 397 31.25 7.75 7.53
C GLN A 397 29.79 7.39 7.15
N PHE A 398 29.44 7.71 5.92
CA PHE A 398 28.14 7.44 5.31
C PHE A 398 28.33 7.01 3.86
N PHE A 399 27.32 6.33 3.31
CA PHE A 399 27.21 6.13 1.88
C PHE A 399 26.64 7.39 1.20
N ILE A 400 27.33 7.85 0.17
CA ILE A 400 26.95 8.98 -0.68
C ILE A 400 26.23 8.51 -1.94
N SER A 401 25.43 9.36 -2.56
CA SER A 401 24.65 9.05 -3.77
C SER A 401 24.71 10.16 -4.81
N GLY A 402 24.91 9.79 -6.08
CA GLY A 402 24.91 10.71 -7.21
C GLY A 402 26.14 11.62 -7.26
N GLY A 403 26.21 12.44 -8.32
CA GLY A 403 27.32 13.38 -8.55
C GLY A 403 27.48 14.42 -7.44
N ASP A 404 26.39 14.78 -6.78
CA ASP A 404 26.37 15.74 -5.66
C ASP A 404 26.75 15.10 -4.31
N ARG A 405 27.06 13.80 -4.29
CA ARG A 405 27.47 13.05 -3.09
C ARG A 405 26.46 13.15 -1.95
N GLN A 406 25.16 13.09 -2.29
CA GLN A 406 24.07 13.25 -1.33
C GLN A 406 24.09 12.14 -0.27
N VAL A 407 23.94 12.50 1.01
CA VAL A 407 23.69 11.56 2.11
C VAL A 407 22.20 11.53 2.41
N SER A 408 21.58 10.36 2.30
CA SER A 408 20.14 10.16 2.57
C SER A 408 19.90 8.95 3.47
N TRP A 409 18.75 8.92 4.15
CA TRP A 409 18.35 7.76 4.97
C TRP A 409 18.23 6.50 4.13
N ALA A 410 17.59 6.60 2.96
CA ALA A 410 17.38 5.47 2.06
C ALA A 410 18.68 4.77 1.65
N SER A 411 19.73 5.55 1.32
CA SER A 411 21.05 4.99 1.01
C SER A 411 21.60 4.13 2.15
N GLN A 412 21.53 4.61 3.39
CA GLN A 412 22.13 3.89 4.52
C GLN A 412 21.33 2.63 4.84
N ILE A 413 20.00 2.76 4.90
CA ILE A 413 19.09 1.66 5.22
C ILE A 413 19.27 0.51 4.24
N TRP A 414 19.24 0.79 2.94
CA TRP A 414 19.39 -0.26 1.94
C TRP A 414 20.79 -0.88 1.95
N MET A 415 21.86 -0.12 2.26
CA MET A 415 23.21 -0.68 2.40
C MET A 415 23.34 -1.65 3.59
N VAL A 416 22.66 -1.35 4.70
CA VAL A 416 22.54 -2.27 5.84
C VAL A 416 21.81 -3.55 5.43
N LEU A 417 20.65 -3.43 4.79
CA LEU A 417 19.85 -4.58 4.35
C LEU A 417 20.59 -5.43 3.30
N ALA A 418 21.31 -4.79 2.39
CA ALA A 418 22.16 -5.45 1.41
C ALA A 418 23.38 -6.15 2.05
N GLY A 419 23.68 -5.89 3.33
CA GLY A 419 24.79 -6.51 4.06
C GLY A 419 26.14 -6.19 3.44
N ILE A 420 26.39 -4.90 3.17
CA ILE A 420 27.65 -4.42 2.60
C ILE A 420 28.74 -4.34 3.67
N LEU A 421 28.42 -3.75 4.82
CA LEU A 421 29.31 -3.67 5.97
C LEU A 421 29.11 -4.87 6.91
N THR A 422 30.04 -5.05 7.83
CA THR A 422 29.89 -6.02 8.92
C THR A 422 28.75 -5.61 9.86
N LYS A 423 28.32 -6.54 10.71
CA LYS A 423 27.24 -6.27 11.68
C LYS A 423 27.56 -5.10 12.61
N GLU A 424 28.79 -5.03 13.13
CA GLU A 424 29.24 -3.96 14.02
C GLU A 424 29.28 -2.60 13.29
N GLU A 425 29.78 -2.57 12.06
CA GLU A 425 29.78 -1.35 11.24
C GLU A 425 28.36 -0.89 10.90
N ASN A 426 27.46 -1.81 10.56
CA ASN A 426 26.03 -1.50 10.33
C ASN A 426 25.36 -0.95 11.60
N GLN A 427 25.64 -1.54 12.77
CA GLN A 427 25.15 -1.04 14.05
C GLN A 427 25.58 0.41 14.28
N ASN A 428 26.88 0.70 14.10
CA ASN A 428 27.42 2.05 14.21
C ASN A 428 26.82 3.03 13.19
N LEU A 429 26.61 2.58 11.94
CA LEU A 429 25.98 3.36 10.88
C LEU A 429 24.53 3.72 11.24
N MET A 430 23.74 2.78 11.76
CA MET A 430 22.34 3.03 12.14
C MET A 430 22.22 3.96 13.35
N ILE A 431 23.07 3.78 14.37
CA ILE A 431 23.14 4.71 15.51
C ILE A 431 23.51 6.12 15.04
N ARG A 432 24.50 6.24 14.14
CA ARG A 432 24.90 7.52 13.55
C ARG A 432 23.76 8.15 12.76
N LEU A 433 23.05 7.38 11.93
CA LEU A 433 21.92 7.85 11.14
C LEU A 433 20.84 8.50 12.02
N LEU A 434 20.43 7.82 13.10
CA LEU A 434 19.41 8.33 14.04
C LEU A 434 19.89 9.57 14.80
N LYS A 435 21.20 9.69 15.04
CA LYS A 435 21.80 10.83 15.74
C LYS A 435 21.95 12.06 14.84
N GLU A 436 22.51 11.87 13.64
CA GLU A 436 22.90 12.97 12.75
C GLU A 436 21.75 13.42 11.83
N LYS A 437 20.80 12.53 11.53
CA LYS A 437 19.57 12.82 10.77
C LYS A 437 19.83 13.62 9.49
N PRO A 438 20.45 13.00 8.46
CA PRO A 438 20.63 13.64 7.16
C PRO A 438 19.34 14.28 6.64
N GLU A 439 19.48 15.39 5.92
CA GLU A 439 18.36 16.24 5.46
C GLU A 439 17.34 15.47 4.60
N VAL A 440 17.82 14.59 3.73
CA VAL A 440 16.96 13.75 2.88
C VAL A 440 16.47 12.55 3.68
N GLY A 441 15.33 12.74 4.33
CA GLY A 441 14.66 11.80 5.24
C GLY A 441 13.87 10.69 4.57
N ILE A 442 12.79 10.27 5.25
CA ILE A 442 11.85 9.24 4.83
C ILE A 442 10.45 9.86 4.72
N ALA A 443 9.73 9.57 3.64
CA ALA A 443 8.40 10.11 3.37
C ALA A 443 7.26 9.11 3.63
N THR A 444 7.54 7.80 3.64
CA THR A 444 6.50 6.77 3.64
C THR A 444 6.68 5.70 4.72
N PRO A 445 5.58 5.08 5.18
CA PRO A 445 5.64 3.87 5.98
C PRO A 445 6.35 2.71 5.25
N TYR A 446 6.29 2.69 3.92
CA TYR A 446 7.03 1.74 3.08
C TYR A 446 8.54 1.79 3.36
N MET A 447 9.15 2.97 3.39
CA MET A 447 10.58 3.10 3.67
C MET A 447 10.87 2.98 5.18
N TYR A 448 9.93 3.34 6.06
CA TYR A 448 10.03 3.06 7.50
C TYR A 448 10.06 1.56 7.83
N HIS A 449 9.37 0.70 7.07
CA HIS A 449 9.51 -0.76 7.21
C HIS A 449 10.98 -1.17 7.14
N HIS A 450 11.67 -0.69 6.11
CA HIS A 450 13.07 -1.00 5.85
C HIS A 450 13.99 -0.39 6.91
N LEU A 451 13.70 0.81 7.43
CA LEU A 451 14.43 1.39 8.58
C LEU A 451 14.36 0.46 9.80
N VAL A 452 13.15 0.01 10.16
CA VAL A 452 12.94 -0.86 11.32
C VAL A 452 13.62 -2.21 11.12
N GLU A 453 13.51 -2.81 9.93
CA GLU A 453 14.21 -4.05 9.61
C GLU A 453 15.74 -3.87 9.70
N ALA A 454 16.29 -2.78 9.16
CA ALA A 454 17.72 -2.46 9.22
C ALA A 454 18.23 -2.32 10.66
N LEU A 455 17.45 -1.69 11.54
CA LEU A 455 17.76 -1.62 12.97
C LEU A 455 17.79 -3.02 13.60
N ILE A 456 16.77 -3.84 13.34
CA ILE A 456 16.69 -5.20 13.90
C ILE A 456 17.88 -6.07 13.45
N VAL A 457 18.18 -6.12 12.15
CA VAL A 457 19.28 -6.96 11.62
C VAL A 457 20.66 -6.46 12.06
N SER A 458 20.79 -5.17 12.37
CA SER A 458 22.00 -4.57 12.95
C SER A 458 22.14 -4.84 14.45
N GLY A 459 21.10 -5.36 15.11
CA GLY A 459 21.10 -5.68 16.55
C GLY A 459 20.49 -4.60 17.43
N GLU A 460 19.86 -3.58 16.87
CA GLU A 460 19.25 -2.43 17.56
C GLU A 460 17.75 -2.61 17.74
N LYS A 461 17.34 -3.69 18.41
CA LYS A 461 15.94 -4.08 18.56
C LYS A 461 15.12 -3.06 19.36
N GLU A 462 15.68 -2.51 20.42
CA GLU A 462 15.02 -1.53 21.27
C GLU A 462 14.79 -0.21 20.53
N LEU A 463 15.76 0.22 19.72
CA LEU A 463 15.59 1.39 18.84
C LEU A 463 14.54 1.11 17.76
N ALA A 464 14.52 -0.10 17.18
CA ALA A 464 13.50 -0.51 16.23
C ALA A 464 12.08 -0.38 16.82
N ILE A 465 11.87 -0.87 18.05
CA ILE A 465 10.60 -0.73 18.77
C ILE A 465 10.27 0.74 19.04
N SER A 466 11.26 1.56 19.42
CA SER A 466 11.07 2.99 19.65
C SER A 466 10.59 3.72 18.39
N GLU A 467 11.22 3.46 17.24
CA GLU A 467 10.81 4.02 15.94
C GLU A 467 9.40 3.54 15.55
N MET A 468 9.09 2.26 15.77
CA MET A 468 7.75 1.74 15.51
C MET A 468 6.68 2.49 16.31
N LYS A 469 6.92 2.67 17.61
CA LYS A 469 6.01 3.39 18.51
C LYS A 469 5.86 4.86 18.16
N ALA A 470 6.95 5.53 17.80
CA ALA A 470 6.90 6.93 17.39
C ALA A 470 6.09 7.11 16.10
N TYR A 471 6.30 6.22 15.12
CA TYR A 471 5.74 6.38 13.79
C TYR A 471 4.32 5.78 13.67
N TRP A 472 4.16 4.46 13.76
CA TRP A 472 2.84 3.82 13.69
C TRP A 472 1.99 4.12 14.91
N GLY A 473 2.58 4.28 16.09
CA GLY A 473 1.83 4.71 17.28
C GLY A 473 1.30 6.12 17.14
N GLY A 474 1.98 7.00 16.39
CA GLY A 474 1.47 8.30 16.01
C GLY A 474 0.22 8.21 15.12
N MET A 475 0.20 7.35 14.10
CA MET A 475 -1.01 7.10 13.30
C MET A 475 -2.18 6.60 14.15
N ILE A 476 -1.90 5.70 15.11
CA ILE A 476 -2.93 5.19 16.05
C ILE A 476 -3.48 6.33 16.91
N GLN A 477 -2.60 7.19 17.44
CA GLN A 477 -3.00 8.34 18.24
C GLN A 477 -3.84 9.33 17.44
N ASP A 478 -3.55 9.47 16.15
CA ASP A 478 -4.31 10.30 15.21
C ASP A 478 -5.61 9.62 14.70
N GLY A 479 -5.94 8.42 15.19
CA GLY A 479 -7.22 7.76 14.97
C GLY A 479 -7.27 6.78 13.80
N ALA A 480 -6.13 6.22 13.38
CA ALA A 480 -6.08 5.21 12.33
C ALA A 480 -6.84 3.91 12.69
N ASP A 481 -7.87 3.56 11.91
CA ASP A 481 -8.47 2.22 11.91
C ASP A 481 -7.66 1.23 11.05
N THR A 482 -7.00 1.78 10.02
CA THR A 482 -6.09 1.13 9.07
C THR A 482 -4.88 2.04 8.87
N PHE A 483 -3.72 1.47 8.54
CA PHE A 483 -2.51 2.26 8.30
C PHE A 483 -2.52 2.92 6.91
N TRP A 484 -1.97 4.13 6.88
CA TRP A 484 -2.11 5.05 5.77
C TRP A 484 -0.97 4.92 4.78
N GLU A 485 -1.20 5.30 3.53
CA GLU A 485 -0.19 5.34 2.48
C GLU A 485 0.98 6.28 2.82
N LEU A 486 0.65 7.41 3.42
CA LEU A 486 1.54 8.54 3.67
C LEU A 486 1.30 9.02 5.09
N TYR A 487 2.39 9.29 5.80
CA TYR A 487 2.32 9.85 7.13
C TYR A 487 3.61 10.59 7.45
N ASP A 488 3.50 11.91 7.59
CA ASP A 488 4.56 12.74 8.14
C ASP A 488 4.10 13.28 9.52
N PRO A 489 4.74 12.84 10.62
CA PRO A 489 4.42 13.34 11.96
C PRO A 489 4.56 14.86 12.12
N GLN A 490 5.38 15.51 11.29
CA GLN A 490 5.63 16.95 11.32
C GLN A 490 4.74 17.74 10.35
N ASN A 491 4.28 17.09 9.28
CA ASN A 491 3.35 17.66 8.31
C ASN A 491 2.16 16.73 8.06
N LYS A 492 1.14 16.85 8.90
CA LYS A 492 -0.08 16.03 8.84
C LYS A 492 -0.90 16.23 7.57
N GLU A 493 -0.60 17.23 6.74
CA GLU A 493 -1.26 17.47 5.45
C GLU A 493 -0.44 16.97 4.26
N PHE A 494 0.69 16.29 4.51
CA PHE A 494 1.60 15.83 3.46
C PHE A 494 0.87 14.95 2.42
N SER A 495 1.03 15.34 1.15
CA SER A 495 0.57 14.58 0.01
C SER A 495 1.48 14.85 -1.20
N PRO A 496 2.12 13.83 -1.78
CA PRO A 496 2.83 13.96 -3.05
C PRO A 496 1.86 14.15 -4.23
N TYR A 497 0.55 14.08 -3.98
CA TYR A 497 -0.51 14.20 -4.99
C TYR A 497 -1.09 15.61 -5.10
N GLY A 498 -0.78 16.48 -4.14
CA GLY A 498 -1.29 17.85 -4.05
C GLY A 498 -2.44 18.01 -3.04
N SER A 499 -3.05 16.92 -2.58
CA SER A 499 -4.18 16.97 -1.64
C SER A 499 -4.26 15.72 -0.78
N HIS A 500 -4.29 15.87 0.55
CA HIS A 500 -4.39 14.75 1.48
C HIS A 500 -5.76 14.03 1.41
N ILE A 501 -6.80 14.66 0.85
CA ILE A 501 -8.12 14.03 0.63
C ILE A 501 -7.99 12.80 -0.29
N ILE A 502 -7.08 12.83 -1.27
CA ILE A 502 -6.90 11.73 -2.23
C ILE A 502 -5.88 10.67 -1.79
N ASN A 503 -5.16 10.93 -0.69
CA ASN A 503 -4.29 9.91 -0.07
C ASN A 503 -5.14 8.69 0.31
N SER A 504 -4.54 7.50 0.25
CA SER A 504 -5.18 6.28 0.75
C SER A 504 -4.98 6.15 2.26
N TYR A 505 -6.07 6.01 3.03
CA TYR A 505 -6.03 5.77 4.48
C TYR A 505 -6.17 4.28 4.84
N CYS A 506 -6.08 3.41 3.84
CA CYS A 506 -5.92 1.98 3.99
C CYS A 506 -4.91 1.51 2.93
N HIS A 507 -3.63 1.38 3.29
CA HIS A 507 -2.58 1.05 2.33
C HIS A 507 -1.66 -0.03 2.88
N ALA A 508 -1.64 -1.19 2.23
CA ALA A 508 -1.09 -2.38 2.85
C ALA A 508 0.44 -2.47 2.82
N TRP A 509 1.14 -1.58 2.11
CA TRP A 509 2.58 -1.41 2.31
C TRP A 509 2.94 -0.90 3.72
N SER A 510 1.96 -0.38 4.47
CA SER A 510 2.12 0.20 5.81
C SER A 510 1.75 -0.79 6.92
N CYS A 511 1.29 -1.99 6.56
CA CYS A 511 0.82 -2.99 7.51
C CYS A 511 1.96 -3.92 7.99
N THR A 512 3.22 -3.60 7.73
CA THR A 512 4.35 -4.44 8.12
C THR A 512 4.65 -4.52 9.61
N PRO A 513 4.12 -3.69 10.54
CA PRO A 513 4.28 -3.97 11.97
C PRO A 513 3.88 -5.38 12.37
N THR A 514 2.81 -5.96 11.78
CA THR A 514 2.45 -7.36 12.05
C THR A 514 3.57 -8.34 11.69
N TYR A 515 4.20 -8.16 10.52
CA TYR A 515 5.36 -8.96 10.11
C TYR A 515 6.52 -8.77 11.07
N LEU A 516 6.89 -7.52 11.36
CA LEU A 516 8.06 -7.19 12.18
C LEU A 516 7.91 -7.75 13.60
N ILE A 517 6.75 -7.55 14.24
CA ILE A 517 6.43 -8.03 15.59
C ILE A 517 6.49 -9.57 15.64
N ARG A 518 5.82 -10.24 14.70
CA ARG A 518 5.68 -11.70 14.71
C ARG A 518 6.97 -12.40 14.31
N LYS A 519 7.64 -11.93 13.26
CA LYS A 519 8.86 -12.55 12.71
C LYS A 519 10.04 -12.44 13.66
N TYR A 520 10.22 -11.28 14.29
CA TYR A 520 11.37 -10.98 15.14
C TYR A 520 11.06 -11.10 16.64
N ASN A 521 9.84 -11.56 16.98
CA ASN A 521 9.33 -11.67 18.34
C ASN A 521 9.61 -10.40 19.14
N LEU A 522 9.19 -9.24 18.60
CA LEU A 522 9.58 -7.93 19.12
C LEU A 522 9.24 -7.75 20.60
#